data_AF-A0A3A8EIW0-F1
#
_entry.id   AF-A0A3A8EIW0-F1
#
_cell.length_a   1.000
_cell.length_b   1.000
_cell.length_c   1.000
_cell.angle_alpha   90.00
_cell.angle_beta   90.00
_cell.angle_gamma   90.00
#
_symmetry.space_group_name_H-M   'P 1'
#
loop_
_entity.id
_entity.type
_entity.pdbx_description
1 polymer ?
#
loop_
_entity_poly.entity_id
_entity_poly.type
_entity_poly.pdbx_seq_one_letter_code
_entity_poly.pdbx_strand_id
1 'polypeptide(L)'
;MKSFVIALMLCLSTILTGCSSIPEACTSYWKQIEQLSKQMGMSDMQIENNKIAFENKIKAMPKQEAVQSCTAKSSFLNLAKK
;
A
#
# COMPACT_ATOMS: atom_id res chain seq x y z
N MET A 1 -28.80 28.86 27.51
CA MET A 1 -28.07 27.57 27.55
C MET A 1 -27.19 27.53 26.30
N LYS A 2 -26.05 28.23 26.30
CA LYS A 2 -24.70 27.74 26.64
C LYS A 2 -24.28 26.57 25.74
N SER A 3 -23.63 26.97 24.65
CA SER A 3 -22.84 26.21 23.68
C SER A 3 -22.33 24.87 24.19
N PHE A 4 -22.79 23.78 23.57
CA PHE A 4 -22.20 22.46 23.74
C PHE A 4 -21.72 21.97 22.37
N VAL A 5 -20.38 21.96 22.25
CA VAL A 5 -19.57 21.00 21.49
C VAL A 5 -19.47 21.19 19.96
N ILE A 6 -18.95 22.35 19.55
CA ILE A 6 -18.00 22.39 18.43
C ILE A 6 -16.67 21.84 18.98
N ALA A 7 -16.48 20.53 19.00
CA ALA A 7 -15.21 19.89 19.38
C ALA A 7 -15.18 18.39 19.07
N LEU A 8 -15.05 18.03 17.79
CA LEU A 8 -14.14 16.94 17.40
C LEU A 8 -13.15 17.57 16.43
N MET A 9 -12.25 18.42 16.94
CA MET A 9 -10.84 18.05 17.10
C MET A 9 -10.37 17.18 15.93
N LEU A 10 -9.76 17.77 14.90
CA LEU A 10 -8.30 17.96 14.92
C LEU A 10 -7.59 16.68 15.37
N CYS A 11 -7.69 15.60 14.58
CA CYS A 11 -6.58 14.66 14.47
C CYS A 11 -5.46 15.36 13.71
N LEU A 12 -4.83 16.32 14.40
CA LEU A 12 -3.65 17.03 13.96
C LEU A 12 -2.51 16.02 13.87
N SER A 13 -1.96 15.92 12.66
CA SER A 13 -0.52 15.82 12.41
C SER A 13 0.27 14.83 13.26
N THR A 14 0.48 13.64 12.70
CA THR A 14 1.85 13.15 12.53
C THR A 14 2.03 12.73 11.08
N ILE A 15 2.09 13.73 10.18
CA ILE A 15 2.83 13.53 8.92
C ILE A 15 4.29 13.52 9.34
N LEU A 16 4.71 12.39 9.92
CA LEU A 16 6.09 12.07 10.14
C LEU A 16 6.66 11.94 8.73
N THR A 17 7.21 13.02 8.20
CA THR A 17 8.06 13.04 7.01
C THR A 17 9.34 12.32 7.38
N GLY A 18 9.23 11.00 7.58
CA GLY A 18 10.32 10.10 7.94
C GLY A 18 10.41 9.03 6.88
N CYS A 19 11.45 9.14 6.04
CA CYS A 19 11.95 8.21 5.03
C CYS A 19 10.91 7.52 4.13
N SER A 20 11.01 7.82 2.83
CA SER A 20 10.34 7.23 1.65
C SER A 20 10.52 5.71 1.52
N SER A 21 10.12 4.99 2.56
CA SER A 21 10.09 3.54 2.64
C SER A 21 8.71 3.06 2.18
N ILE A 22 8.71 2.02 1.35
CA ILE A 22 7.46 1.35 0.96
C ILE A 22 6.83 0.74 2.20
N PRO A 23 5.53 0.98 2.48
CA PRO A 23 4.87 0.41 3.63
C PRO A 23 4.90 -1.12 3.62
N GLU A 24 5.00 -1.75 4.78
CA GLU A 24 5.06 -3.21 4.91
C GLU A 24 3.89 -3.93 4.25
N ALA A 25 2.68 -3.35 4.32
CA ALA A 25 1.50 -3.87 3.63
C ALA A 25 1.71 -3.96 2.09
N CYS A 26 2.42 -2.99 1.51
CA CYS A 26 2.76 -2.96 0.09
C CYS A 26 3.89 -3.93 -0.26
N THR A 27 4.88 -4.09 0.63
CA THR A 27 5.93 -5.11 0.48
C THR A 27 5.34 -6.52 0.51
N SER A 28 4.42 -6.79 1.44
CA SER A 28 3.72 -8.07 1.54
C SER A 28 2.83 -8.35 0.33
N TYR A 29 2.07 -7.34 -0.13
CA TYR A 29 1.32 -7.42 -1.38
C TYR A 29 2.23 -7.75 -2.57
N TRP A 30 3.34 -7.02 -2.72
CA TRP A 30 4.29 -7.24 -3.81
C TRP A 30 4.83 -8.67 -3.82
N LYS A 31 5.22 -9.20 -2.67
CA LYS A 31 5.71 -10.58 -2.56
C LYS A 31 4.71 -11.61 -3.09
N GLN A 32 3.42 -11.41 -2.83
CA GLN A 32 2.38 -12.31 -3.33
C GLN A 32 2.19 -12.21 -4.84
N ILE A 33 2.28 -10.99 -5.39
CA ILE A 33 2.23 -10.76 -6.83
C ILE A 33 3.48 -11.31 -7.52
N GLU A 34 4.67 -11.12 -6.95
CA GLU A 34 5.91 -11.67 -7.49
C GLU A 34 5.85 -13.19 -7.59
N GLN A 35 5.41 -13.87 -6.52
CA GLN A 35 5.22 -15.31 -6.52
C GLN A 35 4.22 -15.75 -7.60
N LEU A 36 3.09 -15.04 -7.73
CA LEU A 36 2.09 -15.32 -8.75
C LEU A 36 2.66 -15.12 -10.16
N SER A 37 3.37 -14.02 -10.41
CA SER A 37 4.02 -13.73 -11.70
C SER A 37 5.01 -14.82 -12.11
N LYS A 38 5.81 -15.32 -11.15
CA LYS A 38 6.71 -16.46 -11.38
C LYS A 38 5.93 -17.74 -11.73
N GLN A 39 4.84 -18.03 -11.01
CA GLN A 39 3.96 -19.16 -11.31
C GLN A 39 3.31 -19.07 -12.69
N MET A 40 3.03 -17.84 -13.16
CA MET A 40 2.49 -17.57 -14.49
C MET A 40 3.56 -17.56 -15.60
N GLY A 41 4.82 -17.84 -15.28
CA GLY A 41 5.91 -17.91 -16.26
C GLY A 41 6.41 -16.54 -16.77
N MET A 42 6.17 -15.46 -16.02
CA MET A 42 6.77 -14.15 -16.36
C MET A 42 8.29 -14.19 -16.17
N SER A 43 9.03 -13.51 -17.05
CA SER A 43 10.48 -13.41 -16.92
C SER A 43 10.88 -12.48 -15.78
N ASP A 44 12.08 -12.70 -15.21
CA ASP A 44 12.61 -11.85 -14.14
C ASP A 44 12.70 -10.38 -14.55
N MET A 45 13.03 -10.10 -15.82
CA MET A 45 13.05 -8.75 -16.36
C MET A 45 11.67 -8.09 -16.35
N GLN A 46 10.61 -8.83 -16.70
CA GLN A 46 9.24 -8.32 -16.64
C GLN A 46 8.79 -8.08 -15.20
N ILE A 47 9.16 -8.98 -14.28
CA ILE A 47 8.86 -8.86 -12.86
C ILE A 47 9.55 -7.62 -12.27
N GLU A 48 10.82 -7.39 -12.58
CA GLU A 48 11.57 -6.22 -12.10
C GLU A 48 11.01 -4.91 -12.66
N ASN A 49 10.67 -4.87 -13.96
CA ASN A 49 10.02 -3.71 -14.56
C ASN A 49 8.69 -3.38 -13.87
N ASN A 50 7.89 -4.40 -13.57
CA ASN A 50 6.64 -4.23 -12.81
C ASN A 50 6.89 -3.77 -11.38
N LYS A 51 7.98 -4.25 -10.75
CA LYS A 51 8.37 -3.83 -9.40
C LYS A 51 8.68 -2.35 -9.38
N ILE A 52 9.54 -1.88 -10.28
CA ILE A 52 9.91 -0.48 -10.39
C ILE A 52 8.65 0.40 -10.59
N ALA A 53 7.76 -0.01 -11.50
CA ALA A 53 6.50 0.71 -11.73
C ALA A 53 5.61 0.73 -10.47
N PHE A 54 5.50 -0.39 -9.77
CA PHE A 54 4.77 -0.49 -8.51
C PHE A 54 5.37 0.43 -7.43
N GLU A 55 6.67 0.35 -7.22
CA GLU A 55 7.38 1.15 -6.22
C GLU A 55 7.23 2.65 -6.48
N ASN A 56 7.38 3.08 -7.74
CA ASN A 56 7.19 4.47 -8.13
C ASN A 56 5.76 4.95 -7.85
N LYS A 57 4.77 4.11 -8.14
CA LYS A 57 3.36 4.41 -7.84
C LYS A 57 3.12 4.54 -6.34
N ILE A 58 3.68 3.65 -5.51
CA ILE A 58 3.54 3.69 -4.05
C ILE A 58 4.25 4.91 -3.46
N LYS A 59 5.44 5.23 -3.95
CA LYS A 59 6.20 6.42 -3.51
C LYS A 59 5.49 7.73 -3.85
N ALA A 60 4.68 7.74 -4.92
CA ALA A 60 3.86 8.88 -5.31
C ALA A 60 2.52 8.98 -4.54
N MET A 61 2.14 7.96 -3.76
CA MET A 61 0.91 7.98 -2.96
C MET A 61 1.15 8.50 -1.54
N PRO A 62 0.15 9.16 -0.93
CA PRO A 62 0.13 9.36 0.51
C PRO A 62 0.26 8.01 1.24
N LYS A 63 1.09 7.95 2.29
CA LYS A 63 1.39 6.70 3.03
C LYS A 63 0.14 5.95 3.48
N GLN A 64 -0.86 6.65 4.03
CA GLN A 64 -2.10 6.03 4.49
C GLN A 64 -2.92 5.43 3.33
N GLU A 65 -3.00 6.14 2.20
CA GLU A 65 -3.67 5.65 1.00
C GLU A 65 -2.96 4.41 0.44
N ALA A 66 -1.62 4.44 0.37
CA ALA A 66 -0.82 3.29 -0.04
C ALA A 66 -1.08 2.06 0.85
N VAL A 67 -1.07 2.24 2.18
CA VAL A 67 -1.35 1.16 3.14
C VAL A 67 -2.75 0.57 2.92
N GLN A 68 -3.78 1.41 2.82
CA GLN A 68 -5.16 0.96 2.60
C GLN A 68 -5.29 0.20 1.27
N SER A 69 -4.73 0.74 0.20
CA SER A 69 -4.77 0.16 -1.14
C SER A 69 -4.10 -1.22 -1.18
N CYS A 70 -2.87 -1.33 -0.67
CA CYS A 70 -2.13 -2.59 -0.64
C CYS A 70 -2.79 -3.64 0.28
N THR A 71 -3.39 -3.22 1.39
CA THR A 71 -4.13 -4.10 2.30
C THR A 71 -5.36 -4.68 1.62
N ALA A 72 -6.19 -3.82 1.00
CA ALA A 72 -7.38 -4.25 0.27
C ALA A 72 -7.04 -5.21 -0.88
N LYS A 73 -5.99 -4.91 -1.66
CA LYS A 73 -5.52 -5.77 -2.74
C LYS A 73 -4.98 -7.12 -2.25
N SER A 74 -4.28 -7.14 -1.11
CA SER A 74 -3.81 -8.39 -0.49
C SER A 74 -4.98 -9.26 -0.03
N SER A 75 -5.97 -8.67 0.63
CA SER A 75 -7.17 -9.40 1.05
C SER A 75 -7.91 -10.00 -0.15
N PHE A 76 -8.07 -9.24 -1.23
CA PHE A 76 -8.69 -9.74 -2.46
C PHE A 76 -7.92 -10.91 -3.06
N LEU A 77 -6.58 -10.80 -3.13
CA LEU A 77 -5.74 -11.86 -3.68
C LEU A 77 -5.82 -13.15 -2.84
N ASN A 78 -5.88 -13.02 -1.52
CA ASN A 78 -6.05 -14.16 -0.62
C ASN A 78 -7.42 -14.83 -0.77
N LEU A 79 -8.47 -14.04 -1.03
CA LEU A 79 -9.80 -14.58 -1.35
C LEU A 79 -9.81 -15.31 -2.70
N ALA A 80 -9.13 -14.80 -3.71
CA ALA A 80 -9.05 -15.42 -5.03
C ALA A 80 -8.22 -16.71 -5.07
N LYS A 81 -7.35 -16.92 -4.07
CA LYS A 81 -6.54 -18.14 -3.91
C LYS A 81 -7.28 -19.26 -3.15
N LYS A 82 -8.45 -18.98 -2.57
CA LYS A 82 -9.33 -19.97 -1.94
C LYS A 82 -10.28 -20.57 -2.96
#